data_AF-C6XU64-F1
#
_entry.id   AF-C6XU64-F1
#
_cell.length_a   1.000
_cell.length_b   1.000
_cell.length_c   1.000
_cell.angle_alpha   90.00
_cell.angle_beta   90.00
_cell.angle_gamma   90.00
#
_symmetry.space_group_name_H-M   'P 1'
#
loop_
_entity.id
_entity.type
_entity.pdbx_description
1 polymer ?
#
loop_
_entity_poly.entity_id
_entity_poly.type
_entity_poly.pdbx_seq_one_letter_code
_entity_poly.pdbx_strand_id
1 'polypeptide(L)'
;MRRLLALFLVLILFSCTQRNPSKNYYYLSEYDALDVGYPYGSIVYKSTKEYHYQKVVVFSDVLMYKSDSRYILMEQRPNRKLMDKNIKDDLSFWSNYYVENKKDTVINVFGDKMSIKHINNLLTTLSEDNLQRVSDSIVKNNASLKSIFKNKLNYYLIDKKSDSLYGPMNKDELSKIRARKGVTITWP
;
A
#
# COMPACT_ATOMS: atom_id res chain seq x y z
N MET A 1 -42.11 33.37 13.91
CA MET A 1 -41.02 33.19 12.91
C MET A 1 -39.60 33.28 13.48
N ARG A 2 -39.26 34.20 14.42
CA ARG A 2 -37.90 34.30 14.99
C ARG A 2 -37.41 33.07 15.77
N ARG A 3 -38.31 32.31 16.40
CA ARG A 3 -37.95 31.07 17.15
C ARG A 3 -37.66 29.86 16.25
N LEU A 4 -38.13 29.85 15.00
CA LEU A 4 -37.85 28.78 14.03
C LEU A 4 -36.44 28.93 13.41
N LEU A 5 -35.97 30.18 13.27
CA LEU A 5 -34.65 30.49 12.70
C LEU A 5 -33.51 29.99 13.59
N ALA A 6 -33.69 30.03 14.91
CA ALA A 6 -32.72 29.54 15.88
C ALA A 6 -32.53 28.02 15.81
N LEU A 7 -33.59 27.26 15.47
CA LEU A 7 -33.52 25.81 15.34
C LEU A 7 -32.74 25.38 14.09
N PHE A 8 -32.83 26.15 13.00
CA PHE A 8 -32.11 25.88 11.76
C PHE A 8 -30.59 26.17 11.90
N LEU A 9 -30.22 27.14 12.75
CA LEU A 9 -28.82 27.49 13.01
C LEU A 9 -28.06 26.42 13.83
N VAL A 10 -28.77 25.67 14.69
CA VAL A 10 -28.16 24.58 15.48
C VAL A 10 -27.83 23.36 14.61
N LEU A 11 -28.57 23.11 13.53
CA LEU A 11 -28.33 21.98 12.62
C LEU A 11 -27.06 22.15 11.77
N ILE A 12 -26.63 23.39 11.49
CA ILE A 12 -25.44 23.67 10.68
C ILE A 12 -24.14 23.43 11.48
N LEU A 13 -24.21 23.47 12.82
CA LEU A 13 -23.05 23.22 13.68
C LEU A 13 -22.73 21.73 13.89
N PHE A 14 -23.62 20.82 13.49
CA PHE A 14 -23.36 19.37 13.52
C PHE A 14 -22.77 18.83 12.20
N SER A 15 -22.58 19.67 11.18
CA SER A 15 -21.84 19.31 9.96
C SER A 15 -20.32 19.46 10.15
N CYS A 16 -19.79 18.84 11.19
CA CYS A 16 -18.34 18.63 11.34
C CYS A 16 -18.06 17.13 11.41
N THR A 17 -18.33 16.41 10.33
CA THR A 17 -17.60 15.17 10.06
C THR A 17 -16.22 15.56 9.53
N GLN A 18 -15.38 16.15 10.40
CA GLN A 18 -13.95 16.15 10.15
C GLN A 18 -13.55 14.69 10.01
N ARG A 19 -13.38 14.23 8.76
CA ARG A 19 -12.57 13.07 8.42
C ARG A 19 -11.23 13.34 9.06
N ASN A 20 -11.06 12.84 10.28
CA ASN A 20 -9.84 13.01 11.03
C ASN A 20 -8.74 12.41 10.13
N PRO A 21 -7.83 13.24 9.59
CA PRO A 21 -6.93 12.82 8.53
C PRO A 21 -6.15 11.63 9.09
N SER A 22 -6.46 10.45 8.55
CA SER A 22 -5.73 9.22 8.81
C SER A 22 -4.29 9.56 8.56
N LYS A 23 -3.44 9.70 9.60
CA LYS A 23 -2.07 10.25 9.56
C LYS A 23 -1.33 9.99 8.24
N ASN A 24 -1.64 10.78 7.22
CA ASN A 24 -1.16 10.60 5.87
C ASN A 24 -1.40 9.20 5.25
N TYR A 25 -2.32 8.36 5.74
CA TYR A 25 -2.66 7.06 5.17
C TYR A 25 -3.95 7.13 4.36
N TYR A 26 -3.90 6.66 3.12
CA TYR A 26 -5.02 6.71 2.19
C TYR A 26 -5.20 5.35 1.52
N TYR A 27 -6.43 5.10 1.08
CA TYR A 27 -6.81 3.94 0.29
C TYR A 27 -7.18 4.38 -1.11
N LEU A 28 -6.73 3.63 -2.12
CA LEU A 28 -7.26 3.73 -3.47
C LEU A 28 -7.86 2.38 -3.84
N SER A 29 -9.09 2.43 -4.37
CA SER A 29 -9.65 1.29 -5.08
C SER A 29 -8.81 0.97 -6.32
N GLU A 30 -9.04 -0.18 -6.96
CA GLU A 30 -8.35 -0.50 -8.21
C GLU A 30 -8.58 0.56 -9.29
N TYR A 31 -9.81 1.06 -9.40
CA TYR A 31 -10.16 2.13 -10.34
C TYR A 31 -9.44 3.44 -10.02
N ASP A 32 -9.49 3.90 -8.77
CA ASP A 32 -8.82 5.14 -8.38
C ASP A 32 -7.29 5.02 -8.51
N ALA A 33 -6.74 3.84 -8.23
CA ALA A 33 -5.31 3.56 -8.38
C ALA A 33 -4.89 3.66 -9.85
N LEU A 34 -5.71 3.12 -10.77
CA LEU A 34 -5.47 3.24 -12.20
C LEU A 34 -5.50 4.69 -12.68
N ASP A 35 -6.47 5.49 -12.21
CA ASP A 35 -6.61 6.90 -12.58
C ASP A 35 -5.41 7.76 -12.18
N VAL A 36 -4.70 7.37 -11.11
CA VAL A 36 -3.46 8.03 -10.68
C VAL A 36 -2.19 7.37 -11.23
N GLY A 37 -2.32 6.44 -12.18
CA GLY A 37 -1.20 5.78 -12.86
C GLY A 37 -0.57 4.63 -12.07
N TYR A 38 -1.32 3.94 -11.20
CA TYR A 38 -0.89 2.75 -10.47
C TYR A 38 -1.69 1.51 -10.93
N PRO A 39 -1.22 0.78 -11.97
CA PRO A 39 -1.98 -0.31 -12.61
C PRO A 39 -1.79 -1.68 -11.93
N TYR A 40 -1.59 -1.70 -10.60
CA TYR A 40 -1.26 -2.92 -9.83
C TYR A 40 -2.28 -3.24 -8.75
N GLY A 41 -3.56 -2.90 -9.00
CA GLY A 41 -4.67 -3.18 -8.10
C GLY A 41 -4.85 -2.11 -7.00
N SER A 42 -5.77 -2.38 -6.08
CA SER A 42 -6.04 -1.49 -4.95
C SER A 42 -4.86 -1.44 -3.98
N ILE A 43 -4.68 -0.27 -3.35
CA ILE A 43 -3.55 -0.03 -2.45
C ILE A 43 -3.94 0.75 -1.20
N VAL A 44 -3.15 0.55 -0.16
CA VAL A 44 -3.05 1.52 0.94
C VAL A 44 -1.65 2.10 0.92
N TYR A 45 -1.57 3.41 0.99
CA TYR A 45 -0.32 4.15 0.88
C TYR A 45 -0.26 5.26 1.90
N LYS A 46 0.96 5.72 2.16
CA LYS A 46 1.26 6.89 2.95
C LYS A 46 1.68 8.05 2.04
N SER A 47 1.10 9.23 2.25
CA SER A 47 1.41 10.46 1.52
C SER A 47 0.95 11.71 2.26
N THR A 48 1.55 12.85 1.95
CA THR A 48 1.06 14.16 2.42
C THR A 48 -0.25 14.61 1.75
N LYS A 49 -0.63 13.99 0.62
CA LYS A 49 -1.83 14.36 -0.15
C LYS A 49 -2.53 13.12 -0.72
N GLU A 50 -3.85 13.11 -0.61
CA GLU A 50 -4.70 12.09 -1.24
C GLU A 50 -4.55 12.15 -2.77
N TYR A 51 -4.57 10.98 -3.43
CA TYR A 51 -4.31 10.77 -4.86
C TYR A 51 -2.87 11.04 -5.32
N HIS A 52 -1.93 11.30 -4.40
CA HIS A 52 -0.51 11.40 -4.71
C HIS A 52 0.26 10.33 -3.93
N TYR A 53 0.32 9.10 -4.42
CA TYR A 53 0.97 8.03 -3.66
C TYR A 53 2.49 8.20 -3.59
N GLN A 54 3.06 8.08 -2.38
CA GLN A 54 4.51 8.19 -2.14
C GLN A 54 5.09 6.88 -1.63
N LYS A 55 4.44 6.25 -0.64
CA LYS A 55 4.88 4.98 -0.07
C LYS A 55 3.72 4.02 0.05
N VAL A 56 3.66 3.02 -0.83
CA VAL A 56 2.70 1.92 -0.70
C VAL A 56 3.06 1.08 0.52
N VAL A 57 2.07 0.80 1.38
CA VAL A 57 2.24 0.01 2.62
C VAL A 57 1.47 -1.29 2.60
N VAL A 58 0.40 -1.37 1.79
CA VAL A 58 -0.29 -2.62 1.44
C VAL A 58 -0.48 -2.63 -0.07
N PHE A 59 0.13 -3.62 -0.72
CA PHE A 59 0.08 -3.81 -2.16
C PHE A 59 -1.20 -4.57 -2.56
N SER A 60 -1.63 -4.43 -3.80
CA SER A 60 -2.70 -5.15 -4.54
C SER A 60 -3.79 -5.93 -3.76
N ASP A 61 -5.02 -5.81 -4.24
CA ASP A 61 -6.18 -6.63 -3.83
C ASP A 61 -6.52 -6.49 -2.34
N VAL A 62 -6.56 -5.24 -1.88
CA VAL A 62 -7.21 -4.86 -0.62
C VAL A 62 -8.71 -5.09 -0.78
N LEU A 63 -9.22 -6.15 -0.13
CA LEU A 63 -10.63 -6.56 -0.19
C LEU A 63 -11.51 -5.70 0.72
N MET A 64 -10.93 -5.21 1.81
CA MET A 64 -11.64 -4.37 2.77
C MET A 64 -10.73 -3.34 3.40
N TYR A 65 -11.26 -2.15 3.61
CA TYR A 65 -10.65 -1.06 4.33
C TYR A 65 -11.67 -0.47 5.30
N LYS A 66 -11.37 -0.52 6.61
CA LYS A 66 -12.17 0.12 7.65
C LYS A 66 -11.30 1.01 8.52
N SER A 67 -11.84 2.14 8.93
CA SER A 67 -11.07 3.19 9.59
C SER A 67 -11.94 3.85 10.66
N ASP A 68 -11.39 4.05 11.85
CA ASP A 68 -11.98 4.90 12.90
C ASP A 68 -11.01 6.06 13.22
N SER A 69 -11.21 6.78 14.33
CA SER A 69 -10.33 7.90 14.70
C SER A 69 -8.88 7.48 15.01
N ARG A 70 -8.63 6.22 15.38
CA ARG A 70 -7.33 5.72 15.87
C ARG A 70 -6.71 4.63 15.00
N TYR A 71 -7.51 3.81 14.37
CA TYR A 71 -7.05 2.59 13.70
C TYR A 71 -7.53 2.53 12.25
N ILE A 72 -6.74 1.85 11.42
CA ILE A 72 -7.16 1.37 10.10
C ILE A 72 -6.99 -0.14 10.10
N LEU A 73 -8.00 -0.86 9.65
CA LEU A 73 -8.01 -2.29 9.57
C LEU A 73 -8.26 -2.70 8.12
N MET A 74 -7.43 -3.60 7.59
CA MET A 74 -7.44 -3.97 6.17
C MET A 74 -7.38 -5.48 5.97
N GLU A 75 -8.10 -5.94 4.96
CA GLU A 75 -8.02 -7.32 4.45
C GLU A 75 -7.38 -7.28 3.07
N GLN A 76 -6.43 -8.17 2.81
CA GLN A 76 -5.75 -8.28 1.53
C GLN A 76 -5.75 -9.72 1.06
N ARG A 77 -6.02 -9.93 -0.23
CA ARG A 77 -5.73 -11.18 -0.93
C ARG A 77 -4.40 -11.03 -1.67
N PRO A 78 -3.32 -11.73 -1.29
CA PRO A 78 -2.06 -11.61 -2.00
C PRO A 78 -2.19 -11.94 -3.49
N ASN A 79 -1.72 -11.05 -4.36
CA ASN A 79 -1.76 -11.23 -5.80
C ASN A 79 -0.35 -11.29 -6.39
N ARG A 80 0.14 -12.51 -6.60
CA ARG A 80 1.50 -12.71 -7.10
C ARG A 80 1.67 -12.16 -8.52
N LYS A 81 0.66 -12.29 -9.37
CA LYS A 81 0.71 -11.81 -10.76
C LYS A 81 0.88 -10.30 -10.83
N LEU A 82 0.11 -9.55 -10.04
CA LEU A 82 0.22 -8.08 -10.00
C LEU A 82 1.53 -7.62 -9.35
N MET A 83 2.00 -8.32 -8.30
CA MET A 83 3.31 -8.04 -7.70
C MET A 83 4.45 -8.26 -8.71
N ASP A 84 4.46 -9.38 -9.41
CA ASP A 84 5.49 -9.67 -10.43
C ASP A 84 5.45 -8.64 -11.55
N LYS A 85 4.25 -8.24 -11.99
CA LYS A 85 4.09 -7.17 -12.98
C LYS A 85 4.71 -5.86 -12.48
N ASN A 86 4.39 -5.45 -11.25
CA ASN A 86 4.93 -4.23 -10.64
C ASN A 86 6.46 -4.25 -10.57
N ILE A 87 7.04 -5.36 -10.10
CA ILE A 87 8.50 -5.53 -10.03
C ILE A 87 9.12 -5.45 -11.42
N LYS A 88 8.56 -6.14 -12.42
CA LYS A 88 9.09 -6.15 -13.79
C LYS A 88 9.02 -4.78 -14.46
N ASP A 89 7.90 -4.07 -14.29
CA ASP A 89 7.72 -2.73 -14.85
C ASP A 89 8.71 -1.74 -14.23
N ASP A 90 8.90 -1.78 -12.89
CA ASP A 90 9.87 -0.92 -12.19
C ASP A 90 11.31 -1.22 -12.64
N LEU A 91 11.71 -2.50 -12.69
CA LEU A 91 13.02 -2.91 -13.21
C LEU A 91 13.24 -2.44 -14.66
N SER A 92 12.24 -2.58 -15.52
CA SER A 92 12.31 -2.17 -16.92
C SER A 92 12.44 -0.65 -17.06
N PHE A 93 11.67 0.11 -16.28
CA PHE A 93 11.76 1.57 -16.23
C PHE A 93 13.18 2.02 -15.88
N TRP A 94 13.76 1.48 -14.81
CA TRP A 94 15.09 1.90 -14.36
C TRP A 94 16.21 1.45 -15.29
N SER A 95 16.06 0.28 -15.93
CA SER A 95 16.97 -0.15 -16.99
C SER A 95 16.97 0.84 -18.16
N ASN A 96 15.77 1.21 -18.64
CA ASN A 96 15.63 2.17 -19.74
C ASN A 96 16.19 3.55 -19.36
N TYR A 97 15.89 4.02 -18.14
CA TYR A 97 16.45 5.26 -17.62
C TYR A 97 17.99 5.26 -17.65
N TYR A 98 18.64 4.15 -17.26
CA TYR A 98 20.09 4.01 -17.38
C TYR A 98 20.56 4.03 -18.84
N VAL A 99 19.86 3.33 -19.74
CA VAL A 99 20.21 3.32 -21.18
C VAL A 99 20.18 4.72 -21.77
N GLU A 100 19.17 5.52 -21.45
CA GLU A 100 18.99 6.88 -21.96
C GLU A 100 20.00 7.86 -21.38
N ASN A 101 20.21 7.80 -20.05
CA ASN A 101 20.98 8.83 -19.35
C ASN A 101 22.45 8.47 -19.17
N LYS A 102 22.81 7.19 -19.29
CA LYS A 102 24.15 6.63 -19.01
C LYS A 102 24.73 7.02 -17.65
N LYS A 103 23.87 7.36 -16.70
CA LYS A 103 24.23 7.72 -15.32
C LYS A 103 23.78 6.60 -14.40
N ASP A 104 24.69 6.14 -13.55
CA ASP A 104 24.36 5.17 -12.51
C ASP A 104 23.91 5.89 -11.23
N THR A 105 22.95 5.29 -10.53
CA THR A 105 22.45 5.72 -9.23
C THR A 105 21.90 4.52 -8.47
N VAL A 106 21.80 4.63 -7.16
CA VAL A 106 21.21 3.60 -6.30
C VAL A 106 19.78 3.98 -5.99
N ILE A 107 18.86 3.08 -6.32
CA ILE A 107 17.43 3.22 -6.06
C ILE A 107 16.96 2.18 -5.04
N ASN A 108 15.76 2.37 -4.52
CA ASN A 108 15.08 1.40 -3.67
C ASN A 108 14.03 0.65 -4.50
N VAL A 109 14.25 -0.64 -4.70
CA VAL A 109 13.33 -1.56 -5.39
C VAL A 109 12.71 -2.45 -4.32
N PHE A 110 11.48 -2.12 -3.89
CA PHE A 110 10.70 -2.88 -2.89
C PHE A 110 11.43 -3.14 -1.55
N GLY A 111 12.29 -2.23 -1.11
CA GLY A 111 13.07 -2.33 0.12
C GLY A 111 14.54 -2.64 -0.11
N ASP A 112 14.89 -3.18 -1.28
CA ASP A 112 16.25 -3.54 -1.63
C ASP A 112 16.94 -2.40 -2.38
N LYS A 113 18.18 -2.08 -1.99
CA LYS A 113 18.98 -1.05 -2.66
C LYS A 113 19.70 -1.66 -3.85
N MET A 114 19.51 -1.10 -5.04
CA MET A 114 20.12 -1.61 -6.26
C MET A 114 20.65 -0.46 -7.14
N SER A 115 21.82 -0.66 -7.75
CA SER A 115 22.34 0.22 -8.79
C SER A 115 21.53 0.05 -10.08
N ILE A 116 21.14 1.14 -10.73
CA ILE A 116 20.41 1.07 -12.01
C ILE A 116 21.29 0.52 -13.15
N LYS A 117 22.62 0.68 -13.07
CA LYS A 117 23.55 -0.03 -13.95
C LYS A 117 23.49 -1.54 -13.72
N HIS A 118 23.40 -1.99 -12.46
CA HIS A 118 23.24 -3.40 -12.15
C HIS A 118 21.92 -3.94 -12.69
N ILE A 119 20.81 -3.22 -12.50
CA ILE A 119 19.49 -3.56 -13.10
C ILE A 119 19.62 -3.69 -14.61
N ASN A 120 20.21 -2.69 -15.28
CA ASN A 120 20.40 -2.76 -16.73
C ASN A 120 21.24 -3.95 -17.16
N ASN A 121 22.33 -4.27 -16.46
CA ASN A 121 23.15 -5.44 -16.78
C ASN A 121 22.38 -6.75 -16.59
N LEU A 122 21.52 -6.81 -15.55
CA LEU A 122 20.60 -7.94 -15.38
C LEU A 122 19.63 -8.02 -16.56
N LEU A 123 19.06 -6.92 -17.06
CA LEU A 123 18.05 -7.01 -18.11
C LEU A 123 18.61 -7.13 -19.54
N THR A 124 19.69 -6.44 -19.86
CA THR A 124 20.31 -6.45 -21.21
C THR A 124 20.92 -7.78 -21.61
N THR A 125 21.20 -8.64 -20.62
CA THR A 125 21.77 -9.98 -20.86
C THR A 125 20.69 -11.07 -20.96
N LEU A 126 19.39 -10.73 -20.87
CA LEU A 126 18.35 -11.70 -20.49
C LEU A 126 17.06 -11.62 -21.34
N SER A 127 16.53 -12.78 -21.73
CA SER A 127 15.19 -12.98 -22.32
C SER A 127 14.05 -12.76 -21.30
N GLU A 128 12.80 -12.62 -21.76
CA GLU A 128 11.58 -12.49 -20.92
C GLU A 128 11.48 -13.53 -19.77
N ASP A 129 11.87 -14.79 -20.03
CA ASP A 129 11.89 -15.87 -19.02
C ASP A 129 12.77 -15.56 -17.80
N ASN A 130 13.77 -14.71 -17.98
CA ASN A 130 14.71 -14.34 -16.93
C ASN A 130 14.26 -13.10 -16.14
N LEU A 131 13.43 -12.21 -16.69
CA LEU A 131 12.74 -11.16 -15.93
C LEU A 131 11.87 -11.76 -14.82
N GLN A 132 11.20 -12.87 -15.12
CA GLN A 132 10.47 -13.64 -14.11
C GLN A 132 11.41 -14.16 -13.02
N ARG A 133 12.58 -14.73 -13.37
CA ARG A 133 13.55 -15.24 -12.39
C ARG A 133 14.09 -14.15 -11.47
N VAL A 134 14.33 -12.95 -12.00
CA VAL A 134 14.74 -11.80 -11.19
C VAL A 134 13.61 -11.38 -10.24
N SER A 135 12.37 -11.28 -10.73
CA SER A 135 11.19 -11.01 -9.89
C SER A 135 11.04 -12.04 -8.77
N ASP A 136 11.16 -13.32 -9.10
CA ASP A 136 11.07 -14.41 -8.13
C ASP A 136 12.15 -14.33 -7.06
N SER A 137 13.38 -13.96 -7.46
CA SER A 137 14.51 -13.76 -6.55
C SER A 137 14.24 -12.60 -5.59
N ILE A 138 13.75 -11.47 -6.10
CA ILE A 138 13.37 -10.29 -5.28
C ILE A 138 12.31 -10.70 -4.25
N VAL A 139 11.22 -11.33 -4.67
CA VAL A 139 10.15 -11.75 -3.75
C VAL A 139 10.65 -12.77 -2.72
N LYS A 140 11.52 -13.71 -3.12
CA LYS A 140 12.03 -14.77 -2.24
C LYS A 140 13.01 -14.26 -1.19
N ASN A 141 13.87 -13.31 -1.56
CA ASN A 141 14.94 -12.81 -0.70
C ASN A 141 14.51 -11.62 0.16
N ASN A 142 13.46 -10.91 -0.23
CA ASN A 142 12.90 -9.81 0.54
C ASN A 142 11.93 -10.33 1.61
N ALA A 143 12.30 -10.20 2.89
CA ALA A 143 11.49 -10.71 4.00
C ALA A 143 10.07 -10.11 4.04
N SER A 144 9.94 -8.83 3.71
CA SER A 144 8.64 -8.14 3.67
C SER A 144 7.76 -8.69 2.56
N LEU A 145 8.27 -8.80 1.33
CA LEU A 145 7.50 -9.39 0.22
C LEU A 145 7.17 -10.87 0.45
N LYS A 146 8.13 -11.66 0.93
CA LYS A 146 7.93 -13.07 1.27
C LYS A 146 6.80 -13.25 2.29
N SER A 147 6.71 -12.36 3.29
CA SER A 147 5.68 -12.43 4.32
C SER A 147 4.26 -12.22 3.77
N ILE A 148 4.11 -11.42 2.70
CA ILE A 148 2.81 -11.16 2.04
C ILE A 148 2.24 -12.47 1.48
N PHE A 149 3.06 -13.35 0.92
CA PHE A 149 2.59 -14.58 0.28
C PHE A 149 2.52 -15.79 1.21
N LYS A 150 2.73 -15.60 2.52
CA LYS A 150 2.66 -16.69 3.51
C LYS A 150 1.23 -17.16 3.78
N ASN A 151 0.24 -16.28 3.66
CA ASN A 151 -1.16 -16.57 3.97
C ASN A 151 -2.05 -16.42 2.72
N LYS A 152 -3.20 -17.11 2.71
CA LYS A 152 -4.23 -16.91 1.67
C LYS A 152 -4.91 -15.54 1.75
N LEU A 153 -5.08 -15.05 2.99
CA LEU A 153 -5.58 -13.73 3.30
C LEU A 153 -4.64 -13.12 4.34
N ASN A 154 -4.28 -11.86 4.12
CA ASN A 154 -3.54 -11.08 5.08
C ASN A 154 -4.43 -10.05 5.73
N TYR A 155 -4.14 -9.80 6.98
CA TYR A 155 -4.78 -8.77 7.78
C TYR A 155 -3.73 -7.75 8.19
N TYR A 156 -4.10 -6.48 8.14
CA TYR A 156 -3.24 -5.39 8.56
C TYR A 156 -3.98 -4.47 9.52
N LEU A 157 -3.25 -3.94 10.50
CA LEU A 157 -3.71 -2.91 11.42
C LEU A 157 -2.72 -1.75 11.38
N ILE A 158 -3.21 -0.54 11.14
CA ILE A 158 -2.43 0.69 11.34
C ILE A 158 -2.91 1.36 12.62
N ASP A 159 -1.99 1.64 13.54
CA ASP A 159 -2.21 2.52 14.68
C ASP A 159 -1.82 3.95 14.26
N LYS A 160 -2.83 4.79 13.98
CA LYS A 160 -2.62 6.17 13.54
C LYS A 160 -1.91 6.99 14.61
N LYS A 161 -2.09 6.68 15.89
CA LYS A 161 -1.45 7.44 16.97
C LYS A 161 0.07 7.22 16.95
N SER A 162 0.51 5.96 16.93
CA SER A 162 1.93 5.60 16.93
C SER A 162 2.56 5.53 15.54
N ASP A 163 1.78 5.76 14.49
CA ASP A 163 2.25 5.69 13.09
C ASP A 163 2.88 4.33 12.75
N SER A 164 2.23 3.26 13.22
CA SER A 164 2.76 1.90 13.14
C SER A 164 1.87 1.01 12.29
N LEU A 165 2.48 0.24 11.40
CA LEU A 165 1.84 -0.82 10.62
C LEU A 165 2.13 -2.18 11.26
N TYR A 166 1.07 -2.95 11.51
CA TYR A 166 1.12 -4.34 11.93
C TYR A 166 0.58 -5.20 10.78
N GLY A 167 1.40 -6.11 10.28
CA GLY A 167 1.03 -7.00 9.18
C GLY A 167 2.21 -7.26 8.23
N PRO A 168 2.05 -8.18 7.28
CA PRO A 168 0.88 -9.05 7.08
C PRO A 168 0.69 -10.05 8.23
N MET A 169 -0.54 -10.22 8.70
CA MET A 169 -0.92 -11.19 9.73
C MET A 169 -1.95 -12.19 9.20
N ASN A 170 -2.05 -13.35 9.83
CA ASN A 170 -3.25 -14.20 9.75
C ASN A 170 -4.37 -13.73 10.70
N LYS A 171 -5.54 -14.38 10.66
CA LYS A 171 -6.71 -14.00 11.46
C LYS A 171 -6.47 -14.11 12.98
N ASP A 172 -5.72 -15.10 13.42
CA ASP A 172 -5.44 -15.33 14.85
C ASP A 172 -4.47 -14.28 15.40
N GLU A 173 -3.41 -13.98 14.63
CA GLU A 173 -2.46 -12.90 14.93
C GLU A 173 -3.17 -11.55 15.01
N LEU A 174 -4.07 -11.25 14.05
CA LEU A 174 -4.89 -10.04 14.10
C LEU A 174 -5.72 -10.02 15.39
N SER A 175 -6.40 -11.10 15.73
CA SER A 175 -7.28 -11.19 16.91
C SER A 175 -6.50 -10.89 18.20
N LYS A 176 -5.29 -11.43 18.34
CA LYS A 176 -4.38 -11.15 19.47
C LYS A 176 -3.99 -9.67 19.53
N ILE A 177 -3.60 -9.06 18.40
CA ILE A 177 -3.24 -7.64 18.37
C ILE A 177 -4.44 -6.76 18.69
N ARG A 178 -5.62 -7.07 18.15
CA ARG A 178 -6.86 -6.32 18.42
C ARG A 178 -7.23 -6.32 19.89
N ALA A 179 -7.17 -7.48 20.53
CA ALA A 179 -7.42 -7.62 21.97
C ALA A 179 -6.43 -6.78 22.79
N ARG A 180 -5.12 -6.91 22.49
CA ARG A 180 -4.06 -6.14 23.17
C ARG A 180 -4.20 -4.62 23.00
N LYS A 181 -4.69 -4.16 21.86
CA LYS A 181 -4.79 -2.74 21.48
C LYS A 181 -6.17 -2.11 21.76
N GLY A 182 -7.16 -2.91 22.15
CA GLY A 182 -8.55 -2.47 22.35
C GLY A 182 -9.20 -1.97 21.05
N VAL A 183 -8.99 -2.67 19.93
CA VAL A 183 -9.53 -2.28 18.61
C VAL A 183 -10.99 -2.75 18.47
N THR A 184 -11.92 -1.80 18.38
CA THR A 184 -13.37 -2.05 18.35
C THR A 184 -13.99 -2.03 16.95
N ILE A 185 -13.22 -1.73 15.90
CA ILE A 185 -13.68 -1.76 14.49
C ILE A 185 -14.35 -3.11 14.19
N THR A 186 -15.61 -3.10 13.76
CA THR A 186 -16.37 -4.31 13.45
C THR A 186 -15.88 -4.95 12.14
N TRP A 187 -15.61 -6.25 12.18
CA TRP A 187 -15.24 -7.07 11.02
C TRP A 187 -16.41 -8.01 10.72
N PRO A 188 -16.80 -8.19 9.45
CA PRO A 188 -17.84 -9.16 9.08
C PRO A 188 -17.45 -10.61 9.42
#